data_AF-A0A3N0YTC8-F1
#
_entry.id   AF-A0A3N0YTC8-F1
#
_cell.length_a   1.000
_cell.length_b   1.000
_cell.length_c   1.000
_cell.angle_alpha   90.00
_cell.angle_beta   90.00
_cell.angle_gamma   90.00
#
_symmetry.space_group_name_H-M   'P 1'
#
loop_
_entity.id
_entity.type
_entity.pdbx_description
1 polymer ?
#
loop_
_entity_poly.entity_id
_entity_poly.type
_entity_poly.pdbx_seq_one_letter_code
_entity_poly.pdbx_strand_id
1 'polypeptide(L)'
;MGKESRITIFYTSLIMAWKSSICEEYKHIFKEGIGRGGRLTVCKDEMLDTDNPILTITYYKGTFLLQGNEASLNSFEETFPLLKARVEEERDEPHAHCTDSEEEDPVKLSPSASDRRLRDSLALLELDFTEFREHAQLKLSDKHNTNMFIQELKDELRQVKKDTNSSISELTRALRELKEENQTLRTQICKLEEDSERKEENFSRQLQEMREQLNTEKHKRQHNSPQHSYTTDYTNTQTPCPPS
;
A
#
# COMPACT_ATOMS: atom_id res chain seq x y z
N MET A 1 -10.42 16.47 -5.06
CA MET A 1 -11.49 16.84 -4.11
C MET A 1 -11.20 16.13 -2.80
N GLY A 2 -10.87 16.88 -1.75
CA GLY A 2 -10.63 16.30 -0.43
C GLY A 2 -11.95 15.76 0.13
N LYS A 3 -11.98 14.49 0.53
CA LYS A 3 -13.09 13.94 1.31
C LYS A 3 -12.99 14.55 2.70
N GLU A 4 -13.81 15.54 3.02
CA GLU A 4 -13.96 16.02 4.40
C GLU A 4 -14.57 14.88 5.23
N SER A 5 -13.76 14.30 6.11
CA SER A 5 -14.25 13.39 7.14
C SER A 5 -14.85 14.20 8.27
N ARG A 6 -16.12 13.94 8.61
CA ARG A 6 -16.79 14.53 9.77
C ARG A 6 -16.71 13.58 10.97
N ILE A 7 -16.93 14.12 12.16
CA ILE A 7 -16.88 13.37 13.42
C ILE A 7 -18.13 13.71 14.24
N THR A 8 -18.84 12.67 14.69
CA THR A 8 -20.01 12.78 15.59
C THR A 8 -19.72 12.03 16.89
N ILE A 9 -20.08 12.61 18.04
CA ILE A 9 -19.77 12.05 19.36
C ILE A 9 -21.04 12.05 20.23
N PHE A 10 -21.31 10.94 20.92
CA PHE A 10 -22.37 10.89 21.93
C PHE A 10 -21.97 10.05 23.16
N TYR A 11 -22.67 10.28 24.27
CA TYR A 11 -22.44 9.62 25.55
C TYR A 11 -23.58 8.67 25.91
N THR A 12 -23.24 7.53 26.53
CA THR A 12 -24.19 6.50 26.98
C THR A 12 -23.59 5.66 28.12
N SER A 13 -24.44 5.22 29.04
CA SER A 13 -24.08 4.21 30.05
C SER A 13 -24.25 2.77 29.55
N LEU A 14 -24.97 2.57 28.44
CA LEU A 14 -25.38 1.26 27.93
C LEU A 14 -24.51 0.83 26.74
N ILE A 15 -23.19 0.77 26.94
CA ILE A 15 -22.22 0.50 25.85
C ILE A 15 -22.53 -0.82 25.13
N MET A 16 -22.86 -1.87 25.88
CA MET A 16 -23.07 -3.21 25.33
C MET A 16 -24.35 -3.28 24.50
N ALA A 17 -25.45 -2.71 24.98
CA ALA A 17 -26.70 -2.63 24.22
C ALA A 17 -26.51 -1.85 22.92
N TRP A 18 -25.88 -0.67 22.97
CA TRP A 18 -25.55 0.12 21.77
C TRP A 18 -24.67 -0.66 20.78
N LYS A 19 -23.65 -1.36 21.29
CA LYS A 19 -22.80 -2.22 20.46
C LYS A 19 -23.62 -3.32 19.77
N SER A 20 -24.50 -3.99 20.50
CA SER A 20 -25.38 -5.04 19.96
C SER A 20 -26.31 -4.48 18.90
N SER A 21 -27.05 -3.41 19.18
CA SER A 21 -27.98 -2.81 18.22
C SER A 21 -27.29 -2.32 16.95
N ILE A 22 -26.09 -1.73 17.06
CA ILE A 22 -25.29 -1.33 15.88
C ILE A 22 -24.83 -2.56 15.09
N CYS A 23 -24.46 -3.65 15.76
CA CYS A 23 -24.03 -4.89 15.11
C CYS A 23 -25.16 -5.59 14.35
N GLU A 24 -26.41 -5.40 14.76
CA GLU A 24 -27.60 -5.93 14.09
C GLU A 24 -28.01 -5.07 12.89
N GLU A 25 -27.86 -3.75 13.00
CA GLU A 25 -28.28 -2.81 11.95
C GLU A 25 -27.38 -2.86 10.72
N TYR A 26 -26.07 -3.00 10.90
CA TYR A 26 -25.12 -3.07 9.78
C TYR A 26 -24.65 -4.50 9.54
N LYS A 27 -24.88 -5.00 8.31
CA LYS A 27 -24.57 -6.38 7.90
C LYS A 27 -23.07 -6.69 7.87
N HIS A 28 -22.23 -5.72 7.49
CA HIS A 28 -20.80 -5.91 7.29
C HIS A 28 -20.00 -5.09 8.30
N ILE A 29 -19.84 -5.64 9.51
CA ILE A 29 -19.05 -5.02 10.58
C ILE A 29 -17.84 -5.89 10.92
N PHE A 30 -16.68 -5.25 10.90
CA PHE A 30 -15.46 -5.77 11.54
C PHE A 30 -15.34 -5.21 12.96
N LYS A 31 -15.05 -6.08 13.93
CA LYS A 31 -14.97 -5.74 15.36
C LYS A 31 -13.53 -5.88 15.85
N GLU A 32 -13.02 -4.84 16.50
CA GLU A 32 -11.67 -4.82 17.02
C GLU A 32 -11.67 -4.36 18.49
N GLY A 33 -10.92 -5.07 19.35
CA GLY A 33 -10.75 -4.71 20.74
C GLY A 33 -9.67 -3.64 20.91
N ILE A 34 -9.99 -2.54 21.61
CA ILE A 34 -9.03 -1.46 21.87
C ILE A 34 -9.01 -1.17 23.38
N GLY A 35 -8.15 -1.88 24.10
CA GLY A 35 -8.01 -1.73 25.56
C GLY A 35 -9.32 -2.01 26.31
N ARG A 36 -9.87 -0.98 26.99
CA ARG A 36 -11.17 -1.05 27.70
C ARG A 36 -12.37 -0.64 26.84
N GLY A 37 -12.17 -0.53 25.53
CA GLY A 37 -13.18 -0.16 24.55
C GLY A 37 -13.05 -1.03 23.31
N GLY A 38 -13.61 -0.55 22.20
CA GLY A 38 -13.48 -1.22 20.92
C GLY A 38 -13.79 -0.31 19.74
N ARG A 39 -13.55 -0.86 18.56
CA ARG A 39 -13.82 -0.22 17.28
C ARG A 39 -14.68 -1.15 16.43
N LEU A 40 -15.70 -0.57 15.82
CA LEU A 40 -16.55 -1.20 14.83
C LEU A 40 -16.29 -0.50 13.50
N THR A 41 -15.94 -1.28 12.48
CA THR A 41 -15.64 -0.78 11.15
C THR A 41 -16.73 -1.30 10.20
N VAL A 42 -17.51 -0.37 9.63
CA VAL A 42 -18.62 -0.68 8.72
C VAL A 42 -18.12 -0.57 7.28
N CYS A 43 -18.26 -1.65 6.51
CA CYS A 43 -17.82 -1.74 5.12
C CYS A 43 -19.01 -1.82 4.15
N LYS A 44 -18.77 -1.45 2.88
CA LYS A 44 -19.81 -1.42 1.84
C LYS A 44 -20.23 -2.81 1.37
N ASP A 45 -19.25 -3.69 1.22
CA ASP A 45 -19.39 -5.00 0.60
C ASP A 45 -18.78 -6.10 1.50
N GLU A 46 -19.20 -7.36 1.26
CA GLU A 46 -18.71 -8.56 1.95
C GLU A 46 -17.19 -8.73 1.93
N MET A 47 -16.51 -8.14 0.94
CA MET A 47 -15.05 -8.20 0.80
C MET A 47 -14.30 -7.42 1.89
N LEU A 48 -15.01 -6.79 2.84
CA LEU A 48 -14.46 -6.10 4.02
C LEU A 48 -13.21 -5.29 3.66
N ASP A 49 -13.34 -4.33 2.73
CA ASP A 49 -12.27 -3.38 2.44
C ASP A 49 -12.05 -2.49 3.67
N THR A 50 -11.16 -2.95 4.56
CA THR A 50 -10.78 -2.26 5.79
C THR A 50 -9.95 -1.00 5.52
N ASP A 51 -9.45 -0.85 4.29
CA ASP A 51 -8.62 0.29 3.89
C ASP A 51 -9.50 1.49 3.49
N ASN A 52 -10.78 1.27 3.13
CA ASN A 52 -11.78 2.32 2.87
C ASN A 52 -13.12 2.05 3.57
N PRO A 53 -13.18 2.16 4.91
CA PRO A 53 -14.42 1.99 5.63
C PRO A 53 -15.41 3.14 5.36
N ILE A 54 -16.71 2.82 5.35
CA ILE A 54 -17.77 3.81 5.21
C ILE A 54 -17.94 4.60 6.52
N LEU A 55 -17.88 3.88 7.64
CA LEU A 55 -18.09 4.41 8.97
C LEU A 55 -17.21 3.66 9.96
N THR A 56 -16.55 4.39 10.83
CA THR A 56 -15.75 3.87 11.94
C THR A 56 -16.35 4.35 13.25
N ILE A 57 -16.72 3.42 14.11
CA ILE A 57 -17.35 3.69 15.41
C ILE A 57 -16.42 3.21 16.50
N THR A 58 -15.81 4.14 17.23
CA THR A 58 -14.93 3.85 18.38
C THR A 58 -15.69 4.11 19.66
N TYR A 59 -15.72 3.15 20.58
CA TYR A 59 -16.37 3.30 21.88
C TYR A 59 -15.40 3.06 23.03
N TYR A 60 -15.42 3.95 24.03
CA TYR A 60 -14.57 3.86 25.21
C TYR A 60 -15.21 4.61 26.38
N LYS A 61 -15.29 3.96 27.56
CA LYS A 61 -15.79 4.55 28.82
C LYS A 61 -17.10 5.35 28.65
N GLY A 62 -18.08 4.78 27.94
CA GLY A 62 -19.39 5.39 27.75
C GLY A 62 -19.46 6.45 26.66
N THR A 63 -18.38 6.67 25.91
CA THR A 63 -18.36 7.59 24.77
C THR A 63 -18.33 6.78 23.48
N PHE A 64 -19.17 7.13 22.52
CA PHE A 64 -19.12 6.66 21.13
C PHE A 64 -18.64 7.81 20.24
N LEU A 65 -17.61 7.55 19.43
CA LEU A 65 -17.05 8.45 18.44
C LEU A 65 -17.22 7.83 17.06
N LEU A 66 -17.92 8.54 16.18
CA LEU A 66 -18.26 8.11 14.85
C LEU A 66 -17.50 8.97 13.85
N GLN A 67 -16.76 8.32 12.97
CA GLN A 67 -15.95 8.95 11.94
C GLN A 67 -16.32 8.36 10.59
N GLY A 68 -16.69 9.22 9.64
CA GLY A 68 -17.16 8.80 8.33
C GLY A 68 -17.16 9.94 7.33
N ASN A 69 -17.58 9.63 6.10
CA ASN A 69 -17.91 10.67 5.14
C ASN A 69 -19.27 11.29 5.49
N GLU A 70 -19.60 12.44 4.88
CA GLU A 70 -20.85 13.15 5.18
C GLU A 70 -22.10 12.29 4.94
N ALA A 71 -22.11 11.48 3.87
CA ALA A 71 -23.26 10.64 3.56
C ALA A 71 -23.49 9.53 4.60
N SER A 72 -22.41 8.93 5.12
CA SER A 72 -22.51 7.86 6.12
C SER A 72 -22.90 8.35 7.49
N LEU A 73 -22.45 9.55 7.87
CA LEU A 73 -22.85 10.17 9.13
C LEU A 73 -24.30 10.65 9.08
N ASN A 74 -24.73 11.26 7.98
CA ASN A 74 -26.14 11.62 7.81
C ASN A 74 -27.05 10.38 7.86
N SER A 75 -26.65 9.29 7.20
CA SER A 75 -27.38 8.02 7.28
C SER A 75 -27.42 7.47 8.71
N PHE A 76 -26.34 7.56 9.48
CA PHE A 76 -26.35 7.15 10.89
C PHE A 76 -27.27 8.03 11.74
N GLU A 77 -27.27 9.35 11.52
CA GLU A 77 -28.16 10.28 12.23
C GLU A 77 -29.64 9.99 11.98
N GLU A 78 -30.00 9.56 10.76
CA GLU A 78 -31.36 9.11 10.44
C GLU A 78 -31.74 7.81 11.18
N THR A 79 -30.81 6.87 11.32
CA THR A 79 -31.04 5.59 12.02
C THR A 79 -30.91 5.71 13.54
N PHE A 80 -30.26 6.77 14.05
CA PHE A 80 -29.97 6.94 15.47
C PHE A 80 -31.20 6.86 16.39
N PRO A 81 -32.35 7.49 16.07
CA PRO A 81 -33.55 7.36 16.90
C PRO A 81 -34.06 5.92 17.01
N LEU A 82 -33.96 5.13 15.93
CA LEU A 82 -34.37 3.73 15.91
C LEU A 82 -33.46 2.87 16.80
N LEU A 83 -32.15 3.06 16.69
CA LEU A 83 -31.17 2.37 17.54
C LEU A 83 -31.36 2.73 19.01
N LYS A 84 -31.60 4.01 19.30
CA LYS A 84 -31.82 4.48 20.66
C LYS A 84 -33.05 3.84 21.29
N ALA A 85 -34.15 3.73 20.55
CA ALA A 85 -35.37 3.09 21.03
C ALA A 85 -35.14 1.60 21.37
N ARG A 86 -34.42 0.85 20.51
CA ARG A 86 -34.06 -0.56 20.78
C ARG A 86 -33.22 -0.72 22.05
N VAL A 87 -32.23 0.17 22.25
CA VAL A 87 -31.36 0.13 23.43
C VAL A 87 -32.13 0.44 24.72
N GLU A 88 -33.13 1.32 24.66
CA GLU A 88 -33.96 1.65 25.80
C GLU A 88 -34.93 0.51 26.15
N GLU A 89 -35.40 -0.27 25.17
CA GLU A 89 -36.28 -1.44 25.37
C GLU A 89 -35.55 -2.63 26.04
N GLU A 90 -34.27 -2.85 25.72
CA GLU A 90 -33.43 -3.92 26.32
C GLU A 90 -33.19 -3.70 27.84
N ARG A 91 -33.49 -2.50 28.37
CA ARG A 91 -33.33 -2.17 29.79
C ARG A 91 -34.48 -2.69 30.67
N ASP A 92 -35.63 -3.03 30.10
CA ASP A 92 -36.87 -3.24 30.85
C ASP A 92 -37.25 -4.72 31.13
N GLU A 93 -36.36 -5.70 30.90
CA GLU A 93 -36.57 -7.10 31.30
C GLU A 93 -36.02 -7.41 32.72
N PRO A 94 -36.86 -7.71 33.74
CA PRO A 94 -36.40 -8.06 35.09
C PRO A 94 -36.36 -9.58 35.29
N HIS A 95 -35.18 -10.13 35.61
CA HIS A 95 -35.02 -11.49 36.14
C HIS A 95 -35.57 -11.60 37.57
N ALA A 96 -36.52 -12.52 37.79
CA ALA A 96 -37.24 -12.72 39.03
C ALA A 96 -36.48 -13.60 40.06
N HIS A 97 -36.48 -13.09 41.31
CA HIS A 97 -36.37 -13.70 42.64
C HIS A 97 -36.25 -15.23 42.82
N CYS A 98 -35.41 -15.60 43.80
CA CYS A 98 -35.70 -16.68 44.76
C CYS A 98 -35.10 -16.37 46.15
N THR A 99 -35.97 -16.04 47.10
CA THR A 99 -35.87 -16.17 48.58
C THR A 99 -36.89 -17.28 48.94
N ASP A 100 -36.84 -18.11 49.98
CA ASP A 100 -36.34 -18.05 51.35
C ASP A 100 -36.53 -19.44 52.03
N SER A 101 -36.13 -19.54 53.31
CA SER A 101 -36.72 -20.35 54.40
C SER A 101 -36.07 -21.66 54.91
N GLU A 102 -36.21 -21.78 56.24
CA GLU A 102 -35.40 -22.43 57.29
C GLU A 102 -35.97 -23.79 57.77
N GLU A 103 -35.20 -24.56 58.58
CA GLU A 103 -35.57 -25.04 59.95
C GLU A 103 -34.46 -25.87 60.67
N GLU A 104 -34.51 -25.83 62.01
CA GLU A 104 -33.65 -26.27 63.16
C GLU A 104 -33.25 -27.79 63.27
N ASP A 105 -32.46 -28.36 64.20
CA ASP A 105 -31.30 -28.16 65.15
C ASP A 105 -31.03 -29.58 65.79
N PRO A 106 -29.83 -30.01 66.27
CA PRO A 106 -29.54 -29.90 67.71
C PRO A 106 -28.04 -29.86 68.17
N VAL A 107 -27.79 -29.04 69.20
CA VAL A 107 -26.79 -29.09 70.29
C VAL A 107 -25.50 -29.91 70.06
N LYS A 108 -24.41 -29.20 69.73
CA LYS A 108 -23.02 -29.67 69.94
C LYS A 108 -22.14 -28.45 70.20
N LEU A 109 -21.68 -28.28 71.45
CA LEU A 109 -20.75 -27.23 71.95
C LEU A 109 -20.42 -26.20 70.87
N SER A 110 -21.40 -25.34 70.58
CA SER A 110 -21.34 -24.53 69.39
C SER A 110 -20.42 -23.36 69.69
N PRO A 111 -19.49 -23.02 68.78
CA PRO A 111 -18.96 -21.67 68.74
C PRO A 111 -20.20 -20.77 68.79
N SER A 112 -20.24 -19.79 69.70
CA SER A 112 -21.38 -18.90 69.82
C SER A 112 -21.81 -18.41 68.42
N ALA A 113 -23.08 -18.10 68.20
CA ALA A 113 -23.55 -17.68 66.87
C ALA A 113 -22.68 -16.55 66.26
N SER A 114 -22.01 -15.76 67.10
CA SER A 114 -20.98 -14.78 66.72
C SER A 114 -19.70 -15.40 66.15
N ASP A 115 -19.18 -16.49 66.71
CA ASP A 115 -17.97 -17.18 66.25
C ASP A 115 -18.17 -17.91 64.91
N ARG A 116 -19.37 -18.47 64.69
CA ARG A 116 -19.74 -19.04 63.38
C ARG A 116 -19.83 -17.95 62.33
N ARG A 117 -20.54 -16.86 62.61
CA ARG A 117 -20.60 -15.67 61.72
C ARG A 117 -19.23 -15.06 61.43
N LEU A 118 -18.33 -15.03 62.41
CA LEU A 118 -16.96 -14.55 62.23
C LEU A 118 -16.17 -15.46 61.31
N ARG A 119 -16.28 -16.78 61.47
CA ARG A 119 -15.62 -17.75 60.58
C ARG A 119 -16.17 -17.71 59.16
N ASP A 120 -17.48 -17.56 58.99
CA ASP A 120 -18.09 -17.42 57.68
C ASP A 120 -17.64 -16.10 57.02
N SER A 121 -17.57 -15.00 57.79
CA SER A 121 -17.03 -13.72 57.30
C SER A 121 -15.55 -13.80 56.93
N LEU A 122 -14.76 -14.55 57.71
CA LEU A 122 -13.35 -14.81 57.41
C LEU A 122 -13.19 -15.64 56.15
N ALA A 123 -13.99 -16.68 55.96
CA ALA A 123 -13.97 -17.52 54.77
C ALA A 123 -14.38 -16.74 53.51
N LEU A 124 -15.39 -15.87 53.60
CA LEU A 124 -15.75 -14.93 52.54
C LEU A 124 -14.61 -13.97 52.21
N LEU A 125 -13.97 -13.39 53.23
CA LEU A 125 -12.84 -12.47 53.02
C LEU A 125 -11.63 -13.19 52.40
N GLU A 126 -11.38 -14.45 52.80
CA GLU A 126 -10.31 -15.28 52.23
C GLU A 126 -10.57 -15.56 50.75
N LEU A 127 -11.83 -15.84 50.39
CA LEU A 127 -12.28 -16.00 49.01
C LEU A 127 -12.08 -14.71 48.20
N ASP A 128 -12.54 -13.56 48.71
CA ASP A 128 -12.37 -12.25 48.07
C ASP A 128 -10.88 -11.91 47.86
N PHE A 129 -10.03 -12.25 48.82
CA PHE A 129 -8.59 -12.07 48.70
C PHE A 129 -7.97 -12.95 47.60
N THR A 130 -8.42 -14.21 47.49
CA THR A 130 -7.95 -15.10 46.43
C THR A 130 -8.39 -14.62 45.05
N GLU A 131 -9.65 -14.21 44.89
CA GLU A 131 -10.17 -13.66 43.64
C GLU A 131 -9.44 -12.37 43.25
N PHE A 132 -9.25 -11.46 44.20
CA PHE A 132 -8.50 -10.23 43.96
C PHE A 132 -7.06 -10.50 43.51
N ARG A 133 -6.38 -11.46 44.16
CA ARG A 133 -5.01 -11.85 43.81
C ARG A 133 -4.92 -12.41 42.39
N GLU A 134 -5.82 -13.31 42.01
CA GLU A 134 -5.85 -13.91 40.67
C GLU A 134 -6.12 -12.85 39.60
N HIS A 135 -7.10 -11.98 39.82
CA HIS A 135 -7.41 -10.89 38.89
C HIS A 135 -6.24 -9.88 38.75
N ALA A 136 -5.54 -9.57 39.84
CA ALA A 136 -4.33 -8.73 39.78
C ALA A 136 -3.22 -9.39 38.95
N GLN A 137 -3.03 -10.70 39.10
CA GLN A 137 -2.01 -11.47 38.40
C GLN A 137 -2.30 -11.60 36.89
N LEU A 138 -3.56 -11.86 36.54
CA LEU A 138 -4.06 -11.84 35.15
C LEU A 138 -3.81 -10.49 34.48
N LYS A 139 -4.16 -9.38 35.14
CA LYS A 139 -3.92 -8.04 34.57
C LYS A 139 -2.46 -7.71 34.37
N LEU A 140 -1.57 -8.19 35.25
CA LEU A 140 -0.14 -8.02 35.08
C LEU A 140 0.40 -8.85 33.91
N SER A 141 -0.09 -10.09 33.77
CA SER A 141 0.24 -10.97 32.64
C SER A 141 -0.19 -10.36 31.30
N ASP A 142 -1.44 -9.91 31.18
CA ASP A 142 -1.96 -9.27 29.97
C ASP A 142 -1.16 -8.02 29.59
N LYS A 143 -0.79 -7.21 30.59
CA LYS A 143 0.03 -6.02 30.38
C LYS A 143 1.44 -6.39 29.93
N HIS A 144 2.04 -7.44 30.50
CA HIS A 144 3.35 -7.93 30.10
C HIS A 144 3.33 -8.44 28.66
N ASN A 145 2.32 -9.23 28.29
CA ASN A 145 2.12 -9.73 26.92
C ASN A 145 1.92 -8.59 25.91
N THR A 146 1.11 -7.59 26.27
CA THR A 146 0.90 -6.41 25.43
C THR A 146 2.21 -5.63 25.23
N ASN A 147 3.02 -5.47 26.28
CA ASN A 147 4.31 -4.79 26.17
C ASN A 147 5.31 -5.57 25.30
N MET A 148 5.33 -6.90 25.41
CA MET A 148 6.11 -7.79 24.55
C MET A 148 5.74 -7.59 23.07
N PHE A 149 4.45 -7.67 22.75
CA PHE A 149 3.95 -7.47 21.38
C PHE A 149 4.26 -6.08 20.83
N ILE A 150 4.10 -5.03 21.64
CA ILE A 150 4.48 -3.66 21.25
C ILE A 150 5.99 -3.57 20.97
N GLN A 151 6.81 -4.30 21.71
CA GLN A 151 8.26 -4.31 21.52
C GLN A 151 8.65 -5.04 20.23
N GLU A 152 8.03 -6.19 19.94
CA GLU A 152 8.19 -6.92 18.67
C GLU A 152 7.83 -6.04 17.48
N LEU A 153 6.67 -5.38 17.50
CA LEU A 153 6.25 -4.44 16.45
C LEU A 153 7.23 -3.28 16.25
N LYS A 154 7.81 -2.75 17.34
CA LYS A 154 8.83 -1.70 17.26
C LYS A 154 10.11 -2.21 16.60
N ASP A 155 10.49 -3.44 16.87
CA ASP A 155 11.70 -4.03 16.32
C ASP A 155 11.51 -4.42 14.85
N GLU A 156 10.34 -4.94 14.47
CA GLU A 156 9.94 -5.12 13.07
C GLU A 156 9.94 -3.80 12.29
N LEU A 157 9.34 -2.74 12.85
CA LEU A 157 9.34 -1.42 12.22
C LEU A 157 10.75 -0.88 12.02
N ARG A 158 11.64 -1.10 13.00
CA ARG A 158 13.04 -0.70 12.92
C ARG A 158 13.78 -1.49 11.84
N GLN A 159 13.50 -2.78 11.71
CA GLN A 159 14.08 -3.66 10.72
C GLN A 159 13.63 -3.26 9.30
N VAL A 160 12.32 -3.10 9.08
CA VAL A 160 11.76 -2.63 7.79
C VAL A 160 12.35 -1.28 7.39
N LYS A 161 12.50 -0.34 8.34
CA LYS A 161 13.12 0.95 8.07
C LYS A 161 14.59 0.81 7.65
N LYS A 162 15.34 -0.09 8.29
CA LYS A 162 16.74 -0.37 7.94
C LYS A 162 16.84 -0.96 6.54
N ASP A 163 16.00 -1.95 6.23
CA ASP A 163 16.01 -2.64 4.94
C ASP A 163 15.61 -1.70 3.80
N THR A 164 14.56 -0.90 4.02
CA THR A 164 14.13 0.14 3.06
C THR A 164 15.26 1.13 2.76
N ASN A 165 15.96 1.62 3.80
CA ASN A 165 17.08 2.53 3.61
C ASN A 165 18.24 1.88 2.84
N SER A 166 18.51 0.59 3.10
CA SER A 166 19.52 -0.17 2.35
C SER A 166 19.16 -0.26 0.87
N SER A 167 17.92 -0.65 0.56
CA SER A 167 17.44 -0.74 -0.82
C SER A 167 17.46 0.60 -1.53
N ILE A 168 17.06 1.69 -0.86
CA ILE A 168 17.15 3.06 -1.42
C ILE A 168 18.60 3.41 -1.75
N SER A 169 19.55 3.10 -0.86
CA SER A 169 20.96 3.36 -1.08
C SER A 169 21.52 2.59 -2.29
N GLU A 170 21.17 1.31 -2.40
CA GLU A 170 21.59 0.45 -3.53
C GLU A 170 21.01 0.93 -4.86
N LEU A 171 19.72 1.26 -4.90
CA LEU A 171 19.06 1.81 -6.09
C LEU A 171 19.67 3.16 -6.49
N THR A 172 19.96 4.02 -5.52
CA THR A 172 20.60 5.32 -5.77
C THR A 172 22.01 5.14 -6.35
N ARG A 173 22.76 4.14 -5.88
CA ARG A 173 24.08 3.78 -6.43
C ARG A 173 23.96 3.26 -7.86
N ALA A 174 23.06 2.31 -8.11
CA ALA A 174 22.86 1.74 -9.45
C ALA A 174 22.41 2.80 -10.47
N LEU A 175 21.54 3.73 -10.07
CA LEU A 175 21.13 4.85 -10.93
C LEU A 175 22.29 5.78 -11.30
N ARG A 176 23.23 6.00 -10.37
CA ARG A 176 24.44 6.80 -10.63
C ARG A 176 25.35 6.10 -11.62
N GLU A 177 25.64 4.82 -11.38
CA GLU A 177 26.48 3.98 -12.26
C GLU A 177 25.90 3.95 -13.68
N LEU A 178 24.59 3.69 -13.82
CA LEU A 178 23.91 3.67 -15.11
C LEU A 178 23.98 5.03 -15.82
N LYS A 179 23.87 6.14 -15.09
CA LYS A 179 23.97 7.49 -15.66
C LYS A 179 25.38 7.77 -16.19
N GLU A 180 26.40 7.35 -15.46
CA GLU A 180 27.81 7.49 -15.87
C GLU A 180 28.12 6.63 -17.10
N GLU A 181 27.62 5.39 -17.14
CA GLU A 181 27.73 4.51 -18.31
C GLU A 181 27.02 5.11 -19.53
N ASN A 182 25.81 5.64 -19.35
CA ASN A 182 25.06 6.26 -20.45
C ASN A 182 25.79 7.48 -21.03
N GLN A 183 26.38 8.31 -20.17
CA GLN A 183 27.20 9.45 -20.60
C GLN A 183 28.46 9.00 -21.35
N THR A 184 29.09 7.92 -20.88
CA THR A 184 30.25 7.33 -21.53
C THR A 184 29.89 6.80 -22.92
N LEU A 185 28.78 6.06 -23.05
CA LEU A 185 28.29 5.55 -24.33
C LEU A 185 27.94 6.68 -25.30
N ARG A 186 27.26 7.73 -24.86
CA ARG A 186 26.97 8.91 -25.68
C ARG A 186 28.25 9.55 -26.22
N THR A 187 29.27 9.66 -25.38
CA THR A 187 30.58 10.20 -25.79
C THR A 187 31.25 9.31 -26.83
N GLN A 188 31.17 7.98 -26.68
CA GLN A 188 31.72 7.04 -27.66
C GLN A 188 30.97 7.11 -29.00
N ILE A 189 29.64 7.24 -28.98
CA ILE A 189 28.82 7.41 -30.18
C ILE A 189 29.25 8.66 -30.95
N CYS A 190 29.36 9.82 -30.30
CA CYS A 190 29.78 11.06 -30.97
C CYS A 190 31.17 10.91 -31.61
N LYS A 191 32.12 10.27 -30.93
CA LYS A 191 33.45 10.01 -31.50
C LYS A 191 33.40 9.11 -32.73
N LEU A 192 32.55 8.08 -32.71
CA LEU A 192 32.37 7.19 -33.86
C LEU A 192 31.72 7.90 -35.03
N GLU A 193 30.76 8.79 -34.77
CA GLU A 193 30.14 9.64 -35.80
C GLU A 193 31.19 10.55 -36.45
N GLU A 194 32.00 11.26 -35.65
CA GLU A 194 33.09 12.13 -36.14
C GLU A 194 34.15 11.35 -36.95
N ASP A 195 34.56 10.17 -36.47
CA ASP A 195 35.53 9.33 -37.19
C ASP A 195 34.95 8.75 -38.48
N SER A 196 33.64 8.47 -38.51
CA SER A 196 32.94 8.03 -39.72
C SER A 196 32.87 9.15 -40.75
N GLU A 197 32.46 10.34 -40.34
CA GLU A 197 32.41 11.54 -41.20
C GLU A 197 33.78 11.86 -41.79
N ARG A 198 34.84 11.87 -40.96
CA ARG A 198 36.21 12.12 -41.42
C ARG A 198 36.68 11.08 -42.46
N LYS A 199 36.29 9.81 -42.30
CA LYS A 199 36.60 8.77 -43.28
C LYS A 199 35.84 8.99 -44.59
N GLU A 200 34.57 9.33 -44.51
CA GLU A 200 33.73 9.63 -45.67
C GLU A 200 34.26 10.82 -46.48
N GLU A 201 34.67 11.90 -45.80
CA GLU A 201 35.32 13.05 -46.42
C GLU A 201 36.63 12.66 -47.12
N ASN A 202 37.46 11.83 -46.47
CA ASN A 202 38.72 11.36 -47.03
C ASN A 202 38.49 10.49 -48.29
N PHE A 203 37.53 9.56 -48.24
CA PHE A 203 37.17 8.75 -49.41
C PHE A 203 36.60 9.61 -50.54
N SER A 204 35.76 10.58 -50.23
CA SER A 204 35.20 11.52 -51.21
C SER A 204 36.31 12.32 -51.91
N ARG A 205 37.31 12.79 -51.15
CA ARG A 205 38.48 13.47 -51.69
C ARG A 205 39.31 12.58 -52.62
N GLN A 206 39.62 11.35 -52.18
CA GLN A 206 40.36 10.39 -53.00
C GLN A 206 39.63 10.03 -54.30
N LEU A 207 38.30 9.86 -54.24
CA LEU A 207 37.46 9.62 -55.43
C LEU A 207 37.49 10.81 -56.39
N GLN A 208 37.47 12.03 -55.86
CA GLN A 208 37.58 13.25 -56.67
C GLN A 208 38.96 13.34 -57.35
N GLU A 209 40.05 13.13 -56.60
CA GLU A 209 41.41 13.14 -57.14
C GLU A 209 41.58 12.09 -58.26
N MET A 210 41.09 10.86 -58.07
CA MET A 210 41.11 9.83 -59.11
C MET A 210 40.31 10.24 -60.35
N ARG A 211 39.15 10.89 -60.17
CA ARG A 211 38.34 11.40 -61.29
C ARG A 211 39.09 12.49 -62.06
N GLU A 212 39.75 13.40 -61.37
CA GLU A 212 40.55 14.47 -61.98
C GLU A 212 41.76 13.91 -62.74
N GLN A 213 42.46 12.93 -62.17
CA GLN A 213 43.55 12.21 -62.85
C GLN A 213 43.06 11.53 -64.13
N LEU A 214 41.93 10.82 -64.07
CA LEU A 214 41.33 10.16 -65.23
C LEU A 214 40.97 11.18 -66.33
N ASN A 215 40.39 12.31 -65.95
CA ASN A 215 40.05 13.38 -66.89
C ASN A 215 41.30 14.00 -67.52
N THR A 216 42.33 14.25 -66.74
CA THR A 216 43.62 14.79 -67.22
C THR A 216 44.28 13.84 -68.21
N GLU A 217 44.27 12.54 -67.90
CA GLU A 217 44.84 11.50 -68.77
C GLU A 217 44.05 11.35 -70.09
N LYS A 218 42.72 11.46 -70.04
CA LYS A 218 41.88 11.53 -71.24
C LYS A 218 42.24 12.73 -72.12
N HIS A 219 42.41 13.92 -71.54
CA HIS A 219 42.80 15.12 -72.30
C HIS A 219 44.19 14.98 -72.93
N LYS A 220 45.16 14.39 -72.21
CA LYS A 220 46.50 14.11 -72.77
C LYS A 220 46.44 13.15 -73.96
N ARG A 221 45.62 12.10 -73.89
CA ARG A 221 45.43 11.16 -75.01
C ARG A 221 44.76 11.81 -76.23
N GLN A 222 43.83 12.74 -76.02
CA GLN A 222 43.19 13.47 -77.12
C GLN A 222 44.16 14.46 -77.80
N HIS A 223 45.08 15.08 -77.05
CA HIS A 223 46.10 15.97 -77.63
C HIS A 223 47.27 15.24 -78.31
N ASN A 224 47.56 13.99 -77.94
CA ASN A 224 48.65 13.19 -78.52
C ASN A 224 48.18 12.21 -79.62
N SER A 225 46.98 12.37 -80.17
CA SER A 225 46.54 11.57 -81.32
C SER A 225 47.34 11.98 -82.56
N PRO A 226 48.16 11.10 -83.19
CA PRO A 226 48.80 11.42 -84.45
C PRO A 226 47.72 11.66 -85.51
N GLN A 227 47.74 12.82 -86.17
CA GLN A 227 46.99 13.00 -87.40
C GLN A 227 47.57 12.07 -88.47
N HIS A 228 47.06 10.84 -88.56
CA HIS A 228 47.19 10.06 -89.78
C HIS A 228 46.26 10.68 -90.82
N SER A 229 46.82 11.55 -91.64
CA SER A 229 46.24 11.98 -92.91
C SER A 229 46.10 10.76 -93.82
N TYR A 230 44.85 10.33 -94.05
CA TYR A 230 44.54 9.42 -95.14
C TYR A 230 44.60 10.23 -96.43
N THR A 231 45.62 10.00 -97.25
CA THR A 231 45.61 10.42 -98.65
C THR A 231 44.79 9.38 -99.41
N THR A 232 43.55 9.72 -99.72
CA THR A 232 42.68 8.93 -100.60
C THR A 232 43.07 9.23 -102.05
N ASP A 233 43.81 8.32 -102.68
CA ASP A 233 44.00 8.35 -104.13
C ASP A 233 42.73 7.82 -104.81
N TYR A 234 42.02 8.74 -105.45
CA TYR A 234 40.91 8.47 -106.37
C TYR A 234 41.45 7.73 -107.60
N THR A 235 41.02 6.49 -107.82
CA THR A 235 41.05 5.89 -109.17
C THR A 235 39.63 5.61 -109.63
N ASN A 236 39.29 6.30 -110.71
CA ASN A 236 38.03 6.40 -111.40
C ASN A 236 37.73 5.09 -112.18
N THR A 237 36.56 4.47 -112.00
CA THR A 237 36.02 3.51 -112.98
C THR A 237 34.50 3.55 -113.02
N GLN A 238 34.04 4.35 -113.97
CA GLN A 238 32.80 4.33 -114.76
C GLN A 238 31.81 3.16 -114.55
N THR A 239 30.58 3.54 -114.19
CA THR A 239 29.35 2.73 -114.24
C THR A 239 28.86 2.56 -115.67
N PRO A 240 28.24 1.40 -115.99
CA PRO A 240 27.05 1.43 -116.85
C PRO A 240 25.84 0.77 -116.18
N CYS A 241 24.70 1.45 -116.29
CA CYS A 241 23.36 0.99 -115.90
C CYS A 241 22.75 0.04 -116.96
N PRO A 242 21.65 -0.66 -116.62
CA PRO A 242 21.30 -2.00 -117.11
C PRO A 242 20.26 -1.99 -118.25
N PRO A 243 19.92 -3.16 -118.82
CA PRO A 243 18.65 -3.36 -119.50
C PRO A 243 17.70 -4.31 -118.74
N SER A 244 16.46 -3.82 -118.64
CA SER A 244 15.12 -4.41 -118.48
C SER A 244 14.92 -5.86 -118.02
#